data_AF-A0A9E5QWG4-F1
#
_entry.id   AF-A0A9E5QWG4-F1
#
_cell.length_a   1.000
_cell.length_b   1.000
_cell.length_c   1.000
_cell.angle_alpha   90.00
_cell.angle_beta   90.00
_cell.angle_gamma   90.00
#
_symmetry.space_group_name_H-M   'P 1'
#
loop_
_entity.id
_entity.type
_entity.pdbx_description
1 polymer ?
#
loop_
_entity_poly.entity_id
_entity_poly.type
_entity_poly.pdbx_seq_one_letter_code
_entity_poly.pdbx_strand_id
1 'polypeptide(L)'
;MEDKVKKRTEELEKAYEEIRFRNDELNQQQEEVLSINNHLEELVRLRTLKIKKQNDQLREYAYFNAHKVRGPLARILGIMYLVKVAPPQSLAEITELVNKLHDSAQELDLTIREINQILDEGEEED
;
A
#
# COMPACT_ATOMS: atom_id res chain seq x y z
N MET A 1 9.97 70.74 28.10
CA MET A 1 8.81 69.93 27.63
C MET A 1 9.12 69.32 26.27
N GLU A 2 9.70 70.10 25.35
CA GLU A 2 10.14 69.67 24.01
C GLU A 2 11.15 68.51 24.01
N ASP A 3 12.19 68.52 24.84
CA ASP A 3 13.16 67.40 24.93
C ASP A 3 12.52 66.05 25.27
N LYS A 4 11.46 66.09 26.10
CA LYS A 4 10.74 64.88 26.52
C LYS A 4 9.84 64.35 25.41
N VAL A 5 9.30 65.24 24.57
CA VAL A 5 8.53 64.89 23.37
C VAL A 5 9.47 64.32 22.31
N LYS A 6 10.59 65.01 22.02
CA LYS A 6 11.61 64.57 21.07
C LYS A 6 12.15 63.17 21.40
N LYS A 7 12.52 62.94 22.66
CA LYS A 7 13.01 61.63 23.12
C LYS A 7 11.97 60.53 22.93
N ARG A 8 10.70 60.80 23.23
CA ARG A 8 9.60 59.84 22.98
C ARG A 8 9.38 59.58 21.50
N THR A 9 9.48 60.59 20.65
CA THR A 9 9.34 60.42 19.19
C THR A 9 10.45 59.53 18.65
N GLU A 10 11.71 59.73 19.09
CA GLU A 10 12.85 58.88 18.72
C GLU A 10 12.70 57.43 19.22
N GLU A 11 12.21 57.24 20.45
CA GLU A 11 11.90 55.90 21.00
C GLU A 11 10.76 55.22 20.21
N LEU A 12 9.76 55.99 19.78
CA LEU A 12 8.64 55.50 18.98
C LEU A 12 9.10 55.06 17.58
N GLU A 13 9.93 55.86 16.91
CA GLU A 13 10.51 55.54 15.60
C GLU A 13 11.30 54.24 15.64
N LYS A 14 12.17 54.07 16.64
CA LYS A 14 12.90 52.81 16.85
C LYS A 14 11.99 51.61 17.04
N ALA A 15 10.93 51.77 17.84
CA ALA A 15 9.96 50.70 18.06
C ALA A 15 9.18 50.35 16.77
N TYR A 16 8.83 51.35 15.95
CA TYR A 16 8.19 51.12 14.65
C TYR A 16 9.10 50.38 13.67
N GLU A 17 10.38 50.75 13.60
CA GLU A 17 11.36 50.05 12.77
C GLU A 17 11.55 48.60 13.22
N GLU A 18 11.64 48.35 14.53
CA GLU A 18 11.78 46.99 15.07
C GLU A 18 10.53 46.13 14.77
N ILE A 19 9.32 46.68 14.96
CA ILE A 19 8.07 45.98 14.64
C ILE A 19 8.00 45.66 13.15
N ARG A 20 8.42 46.60 12.29
CA ARG A 20 8.43 46.39 10.84
C ARG A 20 9.38 45.26 10.46
N PHE A 21 10.61 45.29 10.98
CA PHE A 21 11.60 44.25 10.76
C PHE A 21 11.09 42.86 11.19
N ARG A 22 10.52 42.75 12.39
CA ARG A 22 9.94 41.49 12.88
C ARG A 22 8.74 41.02 12.05
N ASN A 23 7.92 41.94 11.54
CA ASN A 23 6.82 41.58 10.63
C ASN A 23 7.34 41.01 9.31
N ASP A 24 8.40 41.60 8.76
CA ASP A 24 9.01 41.10 7.53
C ASP A 24 9.62 39.70 7.75
N GLU A 25 10.31 39.47 8.87
CA GLU A 25 10.80 38.14 9.26
C GLU A 25 9.65 37.13 9.43
N LEU A 26 8.57 37.52 10.11
CA LEU A 26 7.39 36.67 10.29
C LEU A 26 6.73 36.29 8.96
N ASN A 27 6.60 37.25 8.04
CA ASN A 27 6.05 36.98 6.72
C ASN A 27 6.92 35.99 5.94
N GLN A 28 8.25 36.17 5.99
CA GLN A 28 9.19 35.25 5.34
C GLN A 28 9.11 33.83 5.93
N GLN A 29 9.05 33.71 7.26
CA GLN A 29 8.85 32.42 7.93
C GLN A 29 7.51 31.79 7.58
N GLN A 30 6.44 32.59 7.46
CA GLN A 30 5.12 32.11 7.08
C GLN A 30 5.12 31.54 5.66
N GLU A 31 5.78 32.20 4.71
CA GLU A 31 5.95 31.70 3.35
C GLU A 31 6.74 30.39 3.31
N GLU A 32 7.81 30.29 4.10
CA GLU A 32 8.60 29.06 4.21
C GLU A 32 7.78 27.90 4.79
N VAL A 33 7.04 28.14 5.86
CA VAL A 33 6.16 27.14 6.48
C VAL A 33 5.09 26.68 5.49
N LEU A 34 4.49 27.59 4.72
CA LEU A 34 3.50 27.24 3.70
C LEU A 34 4.11 26.36 2.60
N SER A 35 5.32 26.71 2.13
CA SER A 35 6.04 25.92 1.13
C SER A 35 6.34 24.51 1.64
N ILE A 36 6.85 24.38 2.87
CA ILE A 36 7.13 23.10 3.51
C ILE A 36 5.84 22.28 3.66
N ASN A 37 4.75 22.91 4.11
CA ASN A 37 3.49 22.22 4.31
C ASN A 37 2.95 21.64 2.99
N ASN A 38 2.89 22.47 1.93
CA ASN A 38 2.47 22.01 0.61
C ASN A 38 3.32 20.85 0.09
N HIS A 39 4.65 20.91 0.31
CA HIS A 39 5.54 19.82 -0.08
C HIS A 39 5.27 18.53 0.70
N LEU A 40 5.07 18.63 2.02
CA LEU A 40 4.74 17.50 2.88
C LEU A 40 3.40 16.88 2.52
N GLU A 41 2.38 17.69 2.22
CA GLU A 41 1.08 17.20 1.76
C GLU A 41 1.19 16.40 0.46
N GLU A 42 1.99 16.87 -0.49
CA GLU A 42 2.22 16.16 -1.75
C GLU A 42 2.95 14.83 -1.52
N LEU A 43 3.98 14.82 -0.65
CA LEU A 43 4.67 13.58 -0.28
C LEU A 43 3.74 12.59 0.41
N VAL A 44 2.89 13.06 1.31
CA VAL A 44 1.87 12.24 1.97
C VAL A 44 0.93 11.66 0.93
N ARG A 45 0.40 12.48 0.01
CA ARG A 45 -0.50 12.04 -1.06
C ARG A 45 0.13 10.94 -1.92
N LEU A 46 1.35 11.15 -2.40
CA LEU A 46 2.09 10.18 -3.22
C LEU A 46 2.32 8.86 -2.47
N ARG A 47 2.75 8.92 -1.20
CA ARG A 47 2.96 7.73 -0.38
C ARG A 47 1.66 7.00 -0.07
N THR A 48 0.58 7.72 0.23
CA THR A 48 -0.74 7.13 0.46
C THR A 48 -1.25 6.42 -0.78
N LEU A 49 -1.07 7.00 -1.97
CA LEU A 49 -1.43 6.35 -3.23
C LEU A 49 -0.65 5.05 -3.44
N LYS A 50 0.67 5.08 -3.22
CA LYS A 50 1.52 3.87 -3.32
C LYS A 50 1.06 2.78 -2.35
N ILE A 51 0.86 3.12 -1.08
CA ILE A 51 0.41 2.17 -0.06
C ILE A 51 -0.97 1.59 -0.41
N LYS A 52 -1.86 2.42 -0.96
CA LYS A 52 -3.19 1.96 -1.40
C LYS A 52 -3.09 0.94 -2.52
N LYS A 53 -2.29 1.20 -3.57
CA LYS A 53 -2.03 0.26 -4.67
C LYS A 53 -1.52 -1.08 -4.13
N GLN A 54 -0.52 -1.04 -3.24
CA GLN A 54 0.02 -2.24 -2.60
C GLN A 54 -1.01 -2.99 -1.74
N ASN A 55 -1.88 -2.26 -1.02
CA ASN A 55 -2.94 -2.88 -0.22
C ASN A 55 -3.95 -3.61 -1.08
N ASP A 56 -4.35 -3.01 -2.20
CA ASP A 56 -5.30 -3.59 -3.14
C ASP A 56 -4.72 -4.88 -3.78
N GLN A 57 -3.45 -4.86 -4.19
CA GLN A 57 -2.73 -6.06 -4.66
C GLN A 57 -2.67 -7.18 -3.59
N LEU A 58 -2.36 -6.83 -2.34
CA LEU A 58 -2.32 -7.81 -1.23
C LEU A 58 -3.69 -8.42 -0.95
N ARG A 59 -4.77 -7.64 -1.07
CA ARG A 59 -6.14 -8.12 -0.90
C ARG A 59 -6.52 -9.12 -1.99
N GLU A 60 -6.17 -8.81 -3.23
CA GLU A 60 -6.38 -9.70 -4.36
C GLU A 60 -5.62 -11.02 -4.18
N TYR A 61 -4.34 -10.95 -3.80
CA TYR A 61 -3.55 -12.14 -3.48
C TYR A 61 -4.19 -12.99 -2.38
N ALA A 62 -4.63 -12.36 -1.28
CA ALA A 62 -5.29 -13.06 -0.19
C ALA A 62 -6.59 -13.74 -0.65
N TYR A 63 -7.35 -13.10 -1.54
CA TYR A 63 -8.55 -13.68 -2.13
C TYR A 63 -8.23 -14.93 -2.97
N PHE A 64 -7.25 -14.84 -3.88
CA PHE A 64 -6.81 -15.98 -4.70
C PHE A 64 -6.31 -17.13 -3.83
N ASN A 65 -5.49 -16.84 -2.82
CA ASN A 65 -4.97 -17.87 -1.92
C ASN A 65 -6.10 -18.61 -1.19
N ALA A 66 -7.04 -17.87 -0.59
CA ALA A 66 -8.13 -18.43 0.20
C ALA A 66 -9.16 -19.20 -0.64
N HIS A 67 -9.49 -18.72 -1.84
CA HIS A 67 -10.63 -19.26 -2.61
C HIS A 67 -10.20 -20.11 -3.81
N LYS A 68 -9.07 -19.78 -4.44
CA LYS A 68 -8.67 -20.39 -5.71
C LYS A 68 -7.53 -21.39 -5.54
N VAL A 69 -6.54 -21.11 -4.69
CA VAL A 69 -5.43 -22.02 -4.41
C VAL A 69 -5.87 -23.11 -3.43
N ARG A 70 -6.58 -22.74 -2.35
CA ARG A 70 -6.90 -23.68 -1.28
C ARG A 70 -7.84 -24.80 -1.72
N GLY A 71 -8.78 -24.51 -2.63
CA GLY A 71 -9.74 -25.48 -3.16
C GLY A 71 -9.11 -26.72 -3.80
N PRO A 72 -8.35 -26.59 -4.89
CA PRO A 72 -7.69 -27.72 -5.55
C PRO A 72 -6.68 -28.42 -4.63
N LEU A 73 -5.94 -27.67 -3.81
CA LEU A 73 -5.03 -28.26 -2.84
C LEU A 73 -5.77 -29.15 -1.82
N ALA A 74 -6.89 -28.69 -1.27
CA ALA A 74 -7.69 -29.49 -0.35
C ALA A 74 -8.25 -30.75 -1.02
N ARG A 75 -8.65 -30.67 -2.30
CA ARG A 75 -9.07 -31.85 -3.07
C ARG A 75 -7.94 -32.86 -3.25
N ILE A 76 -6.74 -32.41 -3.64
CA ILE A 76 -5.56 -33.26 -3.78
C ILE A 76 -5.27 -33.97 -2.45
N LEU A 77 -5.19 -33.23 -1.36
CA LEU A 77 -4.93 -33.78 -0.03
C LEU A 77 -6.02 -34.77 0.41
N GLY A 78 -7.28 -34.47 0.12
CA GLY A 78 -8.41 -35.35 0.39
C GLY A 78 -8.33 -36.67 -0.39
N ILE A 79 -8.01 -36.62 -1.68
CA ILE A 79 -7.82 -37.82 -2.51
C ILE A 79 -6.65 -38.66 -1.98
N MET A 80 -5.52 -38.03 -1.66
CA MET A 80 -4.35 -38.72 -1.10
C MET A 80 -4.67 -39.38 0.25
N TYR A 81 -5.48 -38.72 1.08
CA TYR A 81 -5.97 -39.30 2.32
C TYR A 81 -6.86 -40.52 2.06
N LEU A 82 -7.82 -40.42 1.14
CA LEU A 82 -8.71 -41.53 0.78
C LEU A 82 -7.93 -42.74 0.28
N VAL A 83 -6.95 -42.55 -0.61
CA VAL A 83 -6.06 -43.63 -1.09
C VAL A 83 -5.34 -44.33 0.07
N LYS A 84 -4.96 -43.59 1.12
CA LYS A 84 -4.26 -44.15 2.27
C LYS A 84 -5.17 -44.93 3.21
N VAL A 85 -6.39 -44.46 3.45
CA VAL A 85 -7.32 -45.08 4.43
C VAL A 85 -8.25 -46.12 3.80
N ALA A 86 -8.50 -46.01 2.50
CA ALA A 86 -9.31 -46.92 1.70
C ALA A 86 -8.63 -47.12 0.33
N PRO A 87 -7.61 -47.99 0.26
CA PRO A 87 -6.87 -48.23 -0.97
C PRO A 87 -7.80 -48.73 -2.09
N PRO A 88 -7.64 -48.23 -3.32
CA PRO A 88 -8.47 -48.65 -4.45
C PRO A 88 -8.28 -50.14 -4.73
N GLN A 89 -9.37 -50.84 -5.02
CA GLN A 89 -9.37 -52.30 -5.19
C GLN A 89 -9.37 -52.73 -6.65
N SER A 90 -9.58 -51.78 -7.57
CA SER A 90 -9.66 -52.04 -9.00
C SER A 90 -8.86 -51.01 -9.80
N LEU A 91 -8.42 -51.40 -11.00
CA LEU A 91 -7.75 -50.48 -11.92
C LEU A 91 -8.67 -49.29 -12.29
N ALA A 92 -9.98 -49.52 -12.40
CA ALA A 92 -10.96 -48.49 -12.68
C ALA A 92 -11.00 -47.40 -11.58
N GLU A 93 -10.99 -47.79 -10.30
CA GLU A 93 -10.92 -46.85 -9.18
C GLU A 93 -9.61 -46.06 -9.18
N ILE A 94 -8.48 -46.72 -9.46
CA ILE A 94 -7.18 -46.05 -9.57
C ILE A 94 -7.24 -44.99 -10.66
N THR A 95 -7.75 -45.33 -11.84
CA THR A 95 -7.87 -44.40 -12.97
C THR A 95 -8.76 -43.21 -12.62
N GLU A 96 -9.89 -43.43 -11.94
CA GLU A 96 -10.77 -42.34 -11.50
C GLU A 96 -10.06 -41.37 -10.53
N LEU A 97 -9.37 -41.91 -9.51
CA LEU A 97 -8.65 -41.10 -8.53
C LEU A 97 -7.48 -40.33 -9.15
N VAL A 98 -6.75 -40.95 -10.07
CA VAL A 98 -5.66 -40.31 -10.82
C VAL A 98 -6.19 -39.18 -11.70
N ASN A 99 -7.32 -39.36 -12.38
CA ASN A 99 -7.93 -38.29 -13.17
C ASN A 99 -8.35 -37.12 -12.29
N LYS A 100 -8.99 -37.37 -11.14
CA LYS A 100 -9.36 -36.30 -10.19
C LYS A 100 -8.16 -35.55 -9.63
N LEU A 101 -7.05 -36.26 -9.37
CA LEU A 101 -5.78 -35.65 -8.96
C LEU A 101 -5.21 -34.78 -10.08
N HIS A 102 -5.21 -35.28 -11.31
CA HIS A 102 -4.74 -34.55 -12.48
C HIS A 102 -5.52 -33.24 -12.68
N ASP A 103 -6.86 -33.32 -12.67
CA ASP A 103 -7.74 -32.15 -12.84
C ASP A 103 -7.48 -31.12 -11.74
N SER A 104 -7.38 -31.57 -10.48
CA SER A 104 -7.12 -30.66 -9.35
C SER A 104 -5.72 -30.05 -9.42
N ALA A 105 -4.72 -30.79 -9.90
CA ALA A 105 -3.36 -30.27 -10.08
C ALA A 105 -3.29 -29.25 -11.23
N GLN A 106 -4.00 -29.50 -12.33
CA GLN A 106 -4.10 -28.54 -13.43
C GLN A 106 -4.80 -27.25 -13.01
N GLU A 107 -5.90 -27.35 -12.27
CA GLU A 107 -6.60 -26.17 -11.75
C GLU A 107 -5.73 -25.34 -10.80
N LEU A 108 -4.92 -26.01 -9.96
CA LEU A 108 -3.93 -25.35 -9.11
C LEU A 108 -2.85 -24.64 -9.94
N ASP A 109 -2.30 -25.30 -10.96
CA ASP A 109 -1.30 -24.71 -11.86
C ASP A 109 -1.84 -23.48 -12.60
N LEU A 110 -3.06 -23.57 -13.13
CA LEU A 110 -3.75 -22.45 -13.77
C LEU A 110 -3.91 -21.27 -12.80
N THR A 111 -4.38 -21.54 -11.58
CA THR A 111 -4.52 -20.50 -10.54
C THR A 111 -3.19 -19.84 -10.21
N ILE A 112 -2.10 -20.60 -10.13
CA ILE A 112 -0.77 -20.05 -9.85
C ILE A 112 -0.29 -19.16 -11.01
N ARG A 113 -0.54 -19.57 -12.26
CA ARG A 113 -0.22 -18.75 -13.43
C ARG A 113 -1.01 -17.43 -13.46
N GLU A 114 -2.30 -17.47 -13.15
CA GLU A 114 -3.15 -16.28 -13.03
C GLU A 114 -2.59 -15.31 -11.97
N ILE A 115 -2.21 -15.82 -10.79
CA ILE A 115 -1.59 -14.99 -9.73
C ILE A 115 -0.30 -14.34 -10.21
N ASN A 116 0.58 -15.10 -10.89
CA ASN A 116 1.85 -14.59 -11.38
C ASN A 116 1.65 -13.52 -12.47
N GLN A 117 0.68 -13.68 -13.37
CA GLN A 117 0.35 -12.66 -14.37
C GLN A 117 -0.10 -11.34 -13.74
N ILE A 118 -0.96 -11.41 -12.73
CA ILE A 118 -1.42 -10.21 -11.99
C ILE A 118 -0.26 -9.52 -11.29
N LEU A 119 0.72 -10.29 -10.78
CA LEU A 119 1.92 -9.73 -10.15
C LEU A 119 2.84 -9.06 -11.17
N ASP A 120 3.11 -9.69 -12.30
CA ASP A 120 3.96 -9.15 -13.35
C ASP A 120 3.37 -7.85 -13.95
N GLU A 121 2.05 -7.81 -14.19
CA GLU A 121 1.35 -6.59 -14.62
C GLU A 121 1.40 -5.47 -13.57
N GLY A 122 1.45 -5.82 -12.29
CA GLY A 122 1.56 -4.87 -11.19
C GLY A 122 2.94 -4.25 -11.01
N GLU A 123 4.00 -4.91 -11.50
CA GLU A 123 5.40 -4.46 -11.43
C GLU A 123 5.81 -3.55 -12.60
N GLU A 124 5.18 -3.66 -13.77
CA GLU A 124 5.49 -2.82 -14.94
C GLU A 124 4.96 -1.36 -14.83
N GLU A 125 4.04 -1.09 -13.90
CA GLU A 125 3.45 0.25 -13.69
C GLU A 125 4.13 1.09 -12.57
N ASP A 126 5.20 0.60 -11.94
CA ASP A 126 5.98 1.32 -10.92
C ASP A 126 7.24 2.00 -11.50
#